data_AF-A0A7M3YBE2-F1
#
_entry.id   AF-A0A7M3YBE2-F1
#
_cell.length_a   1.000
_cell.length_b   1.000
_cell.length_c   1.000
_cell.angle_alpha   90.00
_cell.angle_beta   90.00
_cell.angle_gamma   90.00
#
_symmetry.space_group_name_H-M   'P 1'
#
loop_
_entity.id
_entity.type
_entity.pdbx_description
1 polymer ?
#
loop_
_entity_poly.entity_id
_entity_poly.type
_entity_poly.pdbx_seq_one_letter_code
_entity_poly.pdbx_strand_id
1 'polypeptide(L)'
;MMLPSQKPSKSSPQPLGLGETCMSDDPEQATRRLKLKLALEDLREMKGFGTELVTVIIPPDRQVSDARQMLQNEHGQAANIKSKSTKKNVQGAIESAISSLSKYRDAGERGIALFTGSIIVGNNKNRHITVVIDDLPQPLLSFRYRCDSKFELTQLEDMLIDKKSYGLFVIDRSEAAYGIASGKRIHVQEHLVSNIMGKHRQGGQSAQRFERLIEEAAHKFFKRATEHACSYWLPELEHIQAIIIGGPGATKDFVYKNDYFHHEITKKIAKTTFDVGYSNESGVRELVDNAGGLMGEIELDAERQVVTEFLEELVKTSPKATYGEAMIRQALEQGAVAKLLISEGMRKNVVDLKCNSCGHEWTVSIGRTDALPACPTCKADGDDLRELSSVSLIDELSTLAAKGRSEVKFISTDTEEGAQLDSGFGGLAAVLRYPIM
;
A
#
# COMPACT_ATOMS: atom_id res chain seq x y z
N MET A 1 -1.87 71.00 -6.70
CA MET A 1 -2.60 70.24 -7.74
C MET A 1 -1.62 69.29 -8.39
N MET A 2 -2.04 68.03 -8.55
CA MET A 2 -1.44 66.97 -9.36
C MET A 2 -0.26 66.16 -8.76
N LEU A 3 -0.67 65.05 -8.15
CA LEU A 3 0.08 63.81 -7.91
C LEU A 3 0.57 63.20 -9.26
N PRO A 4 1.71 62.50 -9.31
CA PRO A 4 2.09 61.68 -10.45
C PRO A 4 1.38 60.31 -10.41
N SER A 5 0.71 59.99 -11.51
CA SER A 5 -0.02 58.74 -11.75
C SER A 5 0.90 57.52 -11.80
N GLN A 6 0.66 56.55 -10.91
CA GLN A 6 1.17 55.19 -11.00
C GLN A 6 0.47 54.44 -12.15
N LYS A 7 1.25 53.90 -13.09
CA LYS A 7 0.78 52.92 -14.09
C LYS A 7 0.75 51.52 -13.42
N PRO A 8 -0.35 50.75 -13.52
CA PRO A 8 -0.36 49.37 -13.06
C PRO A 8 0.34 48.47 -14.09
N SER A 9 1.35 47.72 -13.64
CA SER A 9 2.00 46.65 -14.39
C SER A 9 1.01 45.50 -14.62
N LYS A 10 0.72 45.20 -15.89
CA LYS A 10 -0.02 44.01 -16.30
C LYS A 10 0.85 42.77 -16.06
N SER A 11 0.60 42.02 -15.00
CA SER A 11 1.05 40.64 -14.85
C SER A 11 0.02 39.72 -15.53
N SER A 12 0.33 39.27 -16.73
CA SER A 12 -0.36 38.15 -17.38
C SER A 12 -0.11 36.86 -16.58
N PRO A 13 -1.15 36.13 -16.13
CA PRO A 13 -0.94 34.82 -15.54
C PRO A 13 -0.54 33.85 -16.65
N GLN A 14 0.67 33.30 -16.53
CA GLN A 14 1.08 32.13 -17.31
C GLN A 14 0.14 30.97 -16.96
N PRO A 15 -0.32 30.19 -17.95
CA PRO A 15 -1.17 29.04 -17.70
C PRO A 15 -0.36 28.02 -16.88
N LEU A 16 -0.89 27.68 -15.70
CA LEU A 16 -0.43 26.55 -14.89
C LEU A 16 -0.36 25.32 -15.80
N GLY A 17 0.84 24.75 -15.88
CA GLY A 17 1.10 23.52 -16.59
C GLY A 17 0.12 22.46 -16.14
N LEU A 18 -0.59 21.89 -17.12
CA LEU A 18 -1.26 20.62 -17.00
C LEU A 18 -0.25 19.63 -16.43
N GLY A 19 -0.50 19.16 -15.21
CA GLY A 19 0.23 18.05 -14.62
C GLY A 19 0.05 16.82 -15.50
N GLU A 20 1.10 16.52 -16.25
CA GLU A 20 1.23 15.31 -17.04
C GLU A 20 1.17 14.09 -16.11
N THR A 21 0.19 13.22 -16.39
CA THR A 21 0.28 11.75 -16.30
C THR A 21 0.77 11.12 -14.99
N CYS A 22 -0.17 10.73 -14.13
CA CYS A 22 0.05 9.73 -13.06
C CYS A 22 -0.67 8.39 -13.37
N MET A 23 -0.72 7.97 -14.64
CA MET A 23 -1.45 6.77 -15.09
C MET A 23 -0.58 5.49 -15.13
N SER A 24 0.60 5.46 -14.52
CA SER A 24 1.56 4.35 -14.66
C SER A 24 1.93 3.62 -13.37
N ASP A 25 1.49 4.09 -12.20
CA ASP A 25 2.21 3.79 -10.96
C ASP A 25 1.63 2.65 -10.11
N ASP A 26 0.38 2.23 -10.32
CA ASP A 26 -0.25 1.22 -9.43
C ASP A 26 0.46 -0.14 -9.38
N PRO A 27 0.86 -0.80 -10.50
CA PRO A 27 1.47 -2.12 -10.42
C PRO A 27 2.91 -2.08 -9.88
N GLU A 28 3.65 -1.01 -10.20
CA GLU A 28 5.02 -0.83 -9.73
C GLU A 28 5.02 -0.45 -8.24
N GLN A 29 4.09 0.40 -7.79
CA GLN A 29 3.89 0.70 -6.38
C GLN A 29 3.44 -0.53 -5.58
N ALA A 30 2.53 -1.36 -6.11
CA ALA A 30 2.12 -2.60 -5.46
C ALA A 30 3.31 -3.57 -5.29
N THR A 31 4.13 -3.72 -6.33
CA THR A 31 5.34 -4.56 -6.27
C THR A 31 6.34 -4.03 -5.24
N ARG A 32 6.56 -2.71 -5.20
CA ARG A 32 7.40 -2.05 -4.18
C ARG A 32 6.88 -2.28 -2.76
N ARG A 33 5.56 -2.18 -2.54
CA ARG A 33 4.94 -2.44 -1.24
C ARG A 33 5.17 -3.88 -0.80
N LEU A 34 4.99 -4.85 -1.69
CA LEU A 34 5.25 -6.24 -1.34
C LEU A 34 6.73 -6.46 -1.01
N LYS A 35 7.67 -5.95 -1.83
CA LYS A 35 9.11 -6.04 -1.52
C LYS A 35 9.43 -5.49 -0.15
N LEU A 36 8.88 -4.32 0.19
CA LEU A 36 9.04 -3.72 1.50
C LEU A 36 8.46 -4.62 2.59
N LYS A 37 7.25 -5.17 2.40
CA LYS A 37 6.61 -6.10 3.35
C LYS A 37 7.47 -7.34 3.62
N LEU A 38 7.97 -7.98 2.57
CA LEU A 38 8.88 -9.13 2.68
C LEU A 38 10.18 -8.78 3.41
N ALA A 39 10.78 -7.64 3.06
CA ALA A 39 11.99 -7.16 3.73
C ALA A 39 11.73 -6.84 5.21
N LEU A 40 10.58 -6.25 5.55
CA LEU A 40 10.22 -5.97 6.94
C LEU A 40 9.98 -7.25 7.74
N GLU A 41 9.34 -8.26 7.18
CA GLU A 41 9.19 -9.57 7.83
C GLU A 41 10.55 -10.19 8.17
N ASP A 42 11.47 -10.22 7.20
CA ASP A 42 12.84 -10.70 7.40
C ASP A 42 13.55 -9.91 8.51
N LEU A 43 13.45 -8.57 8.49
CA LEU A 43 14.05 -7.69 9.50
C LEU A 43 13.40 -7.84 10.89
N ARG A 44 12.12 -8.23 10.99
CA ARG A 44 11.42 -8.47 12.26
C ARG A 44 11.90 -9.74 12.96
N GLU A 45 12.24 -10.78 12.19
CA GLU A 45 12.76 -12.04 12.75
C GLU A 45 14.18 -11.88 13.31
N MET A 46 14.95 -10.97 12.74
CA MET A 46 16.32 -10.69 13.13
C MET A 46 16.41 -10.06 14.53
N LYS A 47 17.17 -10.71 15.41
CA LYS A 47 17.44 -10.24 16.77
C LYS A 47 18.94 -10.21 17.05
N GLY A 48 19.38 -9.20 17.79
CA GLY A 48 20.73 -9.10 18.34
C GLY A 48 20.81 -9.64 19.78
N PHE A 49 22.02 -9.96 20.24
CA PHE A 49 22.26 -10.36 21.64
C PHE A 49 22.15 -9.18 22.63
N GLY A 50 22.29 -7.96 22.14
CA GLY A 50 22.20 -6.72 22.91
C GLY A 50 21.91 -5.55 21.97
N THR A 51 22.21 -4.33 22.40
CA THR A 51 22.03 -3.10 21.59
C THR A 51 23.10 -2.99 20.51
N GLU A 52 22.96 -3.76 19.44
CA GLU A 52 23.98 -3.98 18.40
C GLU A 52 23.42 -3.86 16.98
N LEU A 53 22.12 -3.60 16.84
CA LEU A 53 21.45 -3.41 15.55
C LEU A 53 21.22 -1.91 15.32
N VAL A 54 21.79 -1.40 14.24
CA VAL A 54 21.72 -0.01 13.83
C VAL A 54 20.69 0.14 12.71
N THR A 55 19.75 1.05 12.93
CA THR A 55 18.77 1.50 11.93
C THR A 55 19.05 2.95 11.57
N VAL A 56 19.15 3.25 10.29
CA VAL A 56 19.30 4.61 9.75
C VAL A 56 18.27 4.84 8.66
N ILE A 57 17.46 5.89 8.81
CA ILE A 57 16.45 6.30 7.84
C ILE A 57 16.82 7.71 7.40
N ILE A 58 17.00 7.91 6.10
CA ILE A 58 17.43 9.17 5.49
C ILE A 58 16.31 9.66 4.57
N PRO A 59 15.66 10.81 4.86
CA PRO A 59 14.67 11.42 3.99
C PRO A 59 15.33 12.02 2.73
N PRO A 60 14.58 12.23 1.64
CA PRO A 60 15.12 12.81 0.41
C PRO A 60 15.68 14.23 0.60
N ASP A 61 15.15 14.98 1.58
CA ASP A 61 15.56 16.35 1.88
C ASP A 61 16.96 16.45 2.50
N ARG A 62 17.53 15.33 2.97
CA ARG A 62 18.80 15.29 3.70
C ARG A 62 19.90 14.63 2.89
N GLN A 63 21.07 15.26 2.86
CA GLN A 63 22.23 14.73 2.16
C GLN A 63 22.82 13.51 2.89
N VAL A 64 23.29 12.53 2.12
CA VAL A 64 23.93 11.31 2.63
C VAL A 64 25.25 11.63 3.34
N SER A 65 25.95 12.70 2.95
CA SER A 65 27.16 13.22 3.61
C SER A 65 26.91 13.54 5.09
N ASP A 66 25.81 14.21 5.41
CA ASP A 66 25.47 14.61 6.77
C ASP A 66 25.18 13.38 7.64
N ALA A 67 24.50 12.38 7.07
CA ALA A 67 24.24 11.11 7.74
C ALA A 67 25.56 10.35 8.00
N ARG A 68 26.49 10.33 7.03
CA ARG A 68 27.81 9.73 7.21
C ARG A 68 28.63 10.41 8.30
N GLN A 69 28.61 11.74 8.35
CA GLN A 69 29.31 12.49 9.40
C GLN A 69 28.74 12.18 10.79
N MET A 70 27.41 12.09 10.90
CA MET A 70 26.75 11.68 12.14
C MET A 70 27.18 10.28 12.56
N LEU A 71 27.16 9.30 11.64
CA LEU A 71 27.61 7.94 11.93
C LEU A 71 29.07 7.87 12.37
N GLN A 72 29.96 8.70 11.80
CA GLN A 72 31.35 8.79 12.24
C GLN A 72 31.48 9.28 13.69
N ASN A 73 30.64 10.24 14.10
CA ASN A 73 30.60 10.73 15.48
C ASN A 73 30.06 9.64 16.43
N GLU A 74 29.04 8.89 16.00
CA GLU A 74 28.48 7.76 16.76
C GLU A 74 29.48 6.61 16.91
N HIS A 75 30.30 6.34 15.89
CA HIS A 75 31.41 5.37 15.97
C HIS A 75 32.41 5.74 17.06
N GLY A 76 32.77 7.04 17.14
CA GLY A 76 33.64 7.57 18.19
C GLY A 76 33.03 7.43 19.59
N GLN A 77 31.73 7.69 19.74
CA GLN A 77 31.01 7.51 21.01
C GLN A 77 30.90 6.03 21.42
N ALA A 78 30.72 5.12 20.46
CA ALA A 78 30.64 3.68 20.70
C ALA A 78 31.92 3.11 21.34
N ALA A 79 33.06 3.80 21.23
CA ALA A 79 34.30 3.41 21.90
C ALA A 79 34.17 3.37 23.44
N ASN A 80 33.24 4.14 24.01
CA ASN A 80 32.99 4.24 25.45
C ASN A 80 32.10 3.10 26.02
N ILE A 81 31.62 2.18 25.17
CA ILE A 81 30.80 1.04 25.61
C ILE A 81 31.64 0.11 26.50
N LYS A 82 31.11 -0.22 27.68
CA LYS A 82 31.78 -1.07 28.70
C LYS A 82 31.97 -2.51 28.23
N SER A 83 30.96 -3.09 27.58
CA SER A 83 31.01 -4.47 27.07
C SER A 83 31.91 -4.55 25.83
N LYS A 84 32.94 -5.40 25.86
CA LYS A 84 33.90 -5.57 24.76
C LYS A 84 33.26 -6.15 23.50
N SER A 85 32.35 -7.12 23.65
CA SER A 85 31.64 -7.74 22.52
C SER A 85 30.70 -6.74 21.85
N THR A 86 29.84 -6.09 22.64
CA THR A 86 28.87 -5.10 22.16
C THR A 86 29.55 -3.91 21.51
N LYS A 87 30.65 -3.42 22.08
CA LYS A 87 31.46 -2.38 21.46
C LYS A 87 31.94 -2.76 20.05
N LYS A 88 32.51 -3.96 19.90
CA LYS A 88 33.01 -4.43 18.60
C LYS A 88 31.89 -4.58 17.57
N ASN A 89 30.74 -5.10 18.00
CA ASN A 89 29.59 -5.32 17.12
C ASN A 89 28.96 -4.00 16.67
N VAL A 90 28.79 -3.02 17.58
CA VAL A 90 28.28 -1.68 17.25
C VAL A 90 29.25 -0.94 16.33
N GLN A 91 30.56 -0.95 16.61
CA GLN A 91 31.55 -0.30 15.75
C GLN A 91 31.58 -0.93 14.35
N GLY A 92 31.56 -2.26 14.26
CA GLY A 92 31.51 -2.96 12.97
C GLY A 92 30.21 -2.69 12.20
N ALA A 93 29.08 -2.56 12.89
CA ALA A 93 27.81 -2.18 12.29
C ALA A 93 27.87 -0.78 11.70
N ILE A 94 28.38 0.21 12.46
CA ILE A 94 28.49 1.59 11.98
C ILE A 94 29.49 1.70 10.81
N GLU A 95 30.62 1.00 10.85
CA GLU A 95 31.56 0.95 9.72
C GLU A 95 30.92 0.37 8.46
N SER A 96 30.14 -0.69 8.60
CA SER A 96 29.40 -1.30 7.50
C SER A 96 28.30 -0.38 6.96
N ALA A 97 27.64 0.39 7.84
CA ALA A 97 26.71 1.42 7.42
C ALA A 97 27.38 2.51 6.59
N ILE A 98 28.52 3.05 7.06
CA ILE A 98 29.28 4.09 6.35
C ILE A 98 29.75 3.57 4.99
N SER A 99 30.26 2.33 4.93
CA SER A 99 30.69 1.68 3.69
C SER A 99 29.52 1.53 2.71
N SER A 100 28.35 1.13 3.19
CA SER A 100 27.15 0.97 2.34
C SER A 100 26.64 2.31 1.83
N LEU A 101 26.57 3.34 2.68
CA LEU A 101 26.19 4.69 2.29
C LEU A 101 27.18 5.34 1.33
N SER A 102 28.47 4.94 1.36
CA SER A 102 29.48 5.49 0.43
C SER A 102 29.23 5.12 -1.04
N LYS A 103 28.44 4.07 -1.30
CA LYS A 103 28.03 3.68 -2.65
C LYS A 103 26.98 4.63 -3.25
N TYR A 104 26.24 5.34 -2.40
CA TYR A 104 25.18 6.25 -2.78
C TYR A 104 25.68 7.69 -2.75
N ARG A 105 25.43 8.45 -3.82
CA ARG A 105 25.76 9.88 -3.86
C ARG A 105 24.72 10.71 -3.12
N ASP A 106 23.44 10.40 -3.35
CA ASP A 106 22.29 11.08 -2.78
C ASP A 106 21.30 10.07 -2.19
N ALA A 107 20.36 10.55 -1.37
CA ALA A 107 19.33 9.72 -0.73
C ALA A 107 18.20 9.29 -1.70
N GLY A 108 18.31 9.62 -2.99
CA GLY A 108 17.28 9.37 -3.99
C GLY A 108 16.03 10.26 -3.78
N GLU A 109 15.02 10.07 -4.61
CA GLU A 109 13.79 10.89 -4.59
C GLU A 109 12.87 10.54 -3.41
N ARG A 110 12.99 9.33 -2.85
CA ARG A 110 12.11 8.80 -1.79
C ARG A 110 12.81 8.55 -0.46
N GLY A 111 14.13 8.75 -0.41
CA GLY A 111 14.97 8.45 0.75
C GLY A 111 15.55 7.03 0.74
N ILE A 112 16.39 6.74 1.73
CA ILE A 112 17.05 5.44 1.90
C ILE A 112 16.86 4.96 3.34
N ALA A 113 16.53 3.68 3.51
CA ALA A 113 16.57 3.00 4.80
C ALA A 113 17.71 1.97 4.84
N LEU A 114 18.47 1.96 5.92
CA LEU A 114 19.65 1.13 6.12
C LEU A 114 19.54 0.40 7.46
N PHE A 115 19.69 -0.92 7.39
CA PHE A 115 19.65 -1.82 8.54
C PHE A 115 20.95 -2.59 8.57
N THR A 116 21.70 -2.48 9.66
CA THR A 116 22.97 -3.19 9.79
C THR A 116 23.22 -3.63 11.22
N GLY A 117 23.85 -4.78 11.37
CA GLY A 117 24.23 -5.28 12.69
C GLY A 117 24.53 -6.75 12.72
N SER A 118 24.88 -7.22 13.92
CA SER A 118 25.20 -8.62 14.18
C SER A 118 23.96 -9.37 14.67
N ILE A 119 23.44 -10.27 13.84
CA ILE A 119 22.27 -11.11 14.17
C ILE A 119 22.68 -12.49 14.66
N ILE A 120 21.78 -13.13 15.40
CA ILE A 120 21.93 -14.49 15.91
C ILE A 120 21.50 -15.48 14.83
N VAL A 121 22.39 -16.40 14.41
CA VAL A 121 22.06 -17.43 13.40
C VAL A 121 21.89 -18.82 14.03
N GLY A 122 22.42 -19.02 15.24
CA GLY A 122 22.30 -20.27 15.99
C GLY A 122 23.58 -20.63 16.75
N ASN A 123 23.44 -21.44 17.80
CA ASN A 123 24.53 -21.99 18.62
C ASN A 123 25.70 -21.01 18.92
N ASN A 124 25.36 -19.86 19.52
CA ASN A 124 26.30 -18.81 19.93
C ASN A 124 27.17 -18.22 18.79
N LYS A 125 26.74 -18.38 17.53
CA LYS A 125 27.35 -17.74 16.35
C LYS A 125 26.56 -16.52 15.93
N ASN A 126 27.29 -15.48 15.54
CA ASN A 126 26.72 -14.22 15.05
C ASN A 126 27.11 -14.05 13.58
N ARG A 127 26.21 -13.49 12.79
CA ARG A 127 26.47 -13.08 11.42
C ARG A 127 26.23 -11.59 11.30
N HIS A 128 27.18 -10.87 10.72
CA HIS A 128 26.98 -9.48 10.38
C HIS A 128 26.16 -9.39 9.09
N ILE A 129 25.10 -8.60 9.11
CA ILE A 129 24.22 -8.36 7.96
C ILE A 129 24.10 -6.87 7.70
N THR A 130 23.91 -6.52 6.44
CA THR A 130 23.59 -5.16 6.01
C THR A 130 22.55 -5.24 4.92
N VAL A 131 21.41 -4.60 5.15
CA VAL A 131 20.28 -4.51 4.23
C VAL A 131 20.06 -3.04 3.93
N VAL A 132 20.03 -2.70 2.65
CA VAL A 132 19.72 -1.36 2.15
C VAL A 132 18.40 -1.44 1.41
N ILE A 133 17.48 -0.53 1.72
CA ILE A 133 16.21 -0.39 1.04
C ILE A 133 16.18 1.03 0.45
N ASP A 134 16.27 1.12 -0.87
CA ASP A 134 16.22 2.34 -1.68
C ASP A 134 14.92 2.46 -2.50
N ASP A 135 14.30 1.33 -2.85
CA ASP A 135 13.05 1.27 -3.62
C ASP A 135 11.77 1.39 -2.76
N LEU A 136 11.59 2.54 -2.10
CA LEU A 136 10.46 2.80 -1.20
C LEU A 136 9.18 3.20 -1.98
N PRO A 137 7.97 2.81 -1.52
CA PRO A 137 6.71 3.17 -2.18
C PRO A 137 6.31 4.64 -1.97
N GLN A 138 6.71 5.26 -0.85
CA GLN A 138 6.43 6.66 -0.51
C GLN A 138 7.71 7.32 0.03
N PRO A 139 7.86 8.65 -0.08
CA PRO A 139 9.01 9.34 0.47
C PRO A 139 9.03 9.31 2.00
N LEU A 140 10.22 9.16 2.57
CA LEU A 140 10.43 9.18 4.02
C LEU A 140 10.27 10.60 4.58
N LEU A 141 9.45 10.74 5.62
CA LEU A 141 9.11 12.05 6.21
C LEU A 141 10.23 12.65 7.09
N SER A 142 10.94 11.81 7.83
CA SER A 142 11.88 12.27 8.85
C SER A 142 13.11 11.37 8.93
N PHE A 143 14.25 11.99 9.23
CA PHE A 143 15.49 11.27 9.56
C PHE A 143 15.38 10.55 10.91
N ARG A 144 15.85 9.31 10.97
CA ARG A 144 15.89 8.52 12.20
C ARG A 144 17.18 7.73 12.29
N TYR A 145 17.82 7.79 13.46
CA TYR A 145 18.93 6.93 13.82
C TYR A 145 18.59 6.25 15.14
N ARG A 146 18.71 4.92 15.19
CA ARG A 146 18.47 4.13 16.40
C ARG A 146 19.40 2.93 16.45
N CYS A 147 20.00 2.70 17.61
CA CYS A 147 20.75 1.50 17.94
C CYS A 147 20.02 0.75 19.04
N ASP A 148 19.57 -0.48 18.76
CA ASP A 148 18.79 -1.29 19.71
C ASP A 148 19.08 -2.79 19.48
N SER A 149 18.39 -3.65 20.21
CA SER A 149 18.45 -5.12 20.08
C SER A 149 17.58 -5.69 18.95
N LYS A 150 16.70 -4.84 18.41
CA LYS A 150 15.82 -5.10 17.27
C LYS A 150 15.91 -3.93 16.30
N PHE A 151 15.64 -4.15 15.02
CA PHE A 151 15.55 -3.06 14.06
C PHE A 151 14.30 -2.20 14.32
N GLU A 152 14.43 -0.90 14.08
CA GLU A 152 13.32 0.05 14.20
C GLU A 152 12.58 0.14 12.86
N LEU A 153 11.39 -0.47 12.80
CA LEU A 153 10.65 -0.63 11.54
C LEU A 153 9.38 0.23 11.45
N THR A 154 9.01 0.91 12.54
CA THR A 154 7.76 1.66 12.69
C THR A 154 7.43 2.57 11.51
N GLN A 155 8.40 3.37 11.06
CA GLN A 155 8.20 4.32 9.96
C GLN A 155 7.96 3.62 8.61
N LEU A 156 8.55 2.45 8.39
CA LEU A 156 8.35 1.65 7.17
C LEU A 156 7.06 0.83 7.24
N GLU A 157 6.70 0.32 8.42
CA GLU A 157 5.43 -0.38 8.64
C GLU A 157 4.23 0.54 8.39
N ASP A 158 4.32 1.81 8.81
CA ASP A 158 3.29 2.82 8.52
C ASP A 158 3.13 3.07 7.00
N MET A 159 4.15 2.78 6.18
CA MET A 159 4.07 2.92 4.71
C MET A 159 3.37 1.73 4.03
N LEU A 160 3.33 0.58 4.69
CA LEU A 160 2.63 -0.62 4.20
C LEU A 160 1.13 -0.58 4.45
N ILE A 161 0.66 0.30 5.35
CA ILE A 161 -0.77 0.49 5.58
C ILE A 161 -1.36 1.06 4.30
N ASP A 162 -2.17 0.25 3.62
CA ASP A 162 -2.83 0.61 2.39
C ASP A 162 -3.69 1.85 2.61
N LYS A 163 -3.29 2.95 1.97
CA LYS A 163 -4.06 4.19 1.89
C LYS A 163 -5.16 4.03 0.86
N LYS A 164 -6.02 3.03 1.04
CA LYS A 164 -7.28 2.94 0.33
C LYS A 164 -8.16 4.09 0.81
N SER A 165 -8.68 4.86 -0.15
CA SER A 165 -9.49 6.03 0.16
C SER A 165 -10.95 5.62 0.27
N TYR A 166 -11.60 6.08 1.33
CA TYR A 166 -13.02 5.87 1.59
C TYR A 166 -13.72 7.21 1.59
N GLY A 167 -14.82 7.32 0.84
CA GLY A 167 -15.70 8.48 0.94
C GLY A 167 -16.49 8.38 2.23
N LEU A 168 -16.56 9.48 2.98
CA LEU A 168 -17.30 9.55 4.23
C LEU A 168 -18.43 10.55 4.10
N PHE A 169 -19.64 10.12 4.42
CA PHE A 169 -20.82 10.96 4.41
C PHE A 169 -21.53 10.86 5.73
N VAL A 170 -21.68 11.97 6.44
CA VAL A 170 -22.52 12.03 7.63
C VAL A 170 -23.66 12.99 7.39
N ILE A 171 -24.89 12.53 7.63
CA ILE A 171 -26.09 13.33 7.38
C ILE A 171 -27.08 13.25 8.54
N ASP A 172 -27.58 14.41 8.92
CA ASP A 172 -28.74 14.61 9.77
C ASP A 172 -29.72 15.59 9.08
N ARG A 173 -30.89 15.79 9.67
CA ARG A 173 -31.80 16.88 9.32
C ARG A 173 -31.15 18.24 9.57
N SER A 174 -30.39 18.42 10.64
CA SER A 174 -29.87 19.72 11.03
C SER A 174 -28.59 20.14 10.30
N GLU A 175 -27.73 19.18 9.97
CA GLU A 175 -26.41 19.41 9.39
C GLU A 175 -25.92 18.17 8.62
N ALA A 176 -24.91 18.34 7.77
CA ALA A 176 -24.25 17.28 7.05
C ALA A 176 -22.76 17.60 6.90
N ALA A 177 -21.91 16.58 6.90
CA ALA A 177 -20.48 16.71 6.66
C ALA A 177 -20.02 15.60 5.73
N TYR A 178 -19.08 15.91 4.83
CA TYR A 178 -18.54 14.93 3.91
C TYR A 178 -17.03 15.09 3.74
N GLY A 179 -16.36 14.00 3.40
CA GLY A 179 -14.92 13.96 3.30
C GLY A 179 -14.38 12.68 2.69
N ILE A 180 -13.07 12.52 2.76
CA ILE A 180 -12.34 11.33 2.36
C ILE A 180 -11.44 10.90 3.52
N ALA A 181 -11.49 9.63 3.89
CA ALA A 181 -10.49 8.99 4.75
C ALA A 181 -9.50 8.23 3.89
N SER A 182 -8.21 8.48 4.09
CA SER A 182 -7.12 7.77 3.43
C SER A 182 -6.16 7.25 4.50
N GLY A 183 -6.27 5.95 4.78
CA GLY A 183 -5.60 5.32 5.93
C GLY A 183 -5.93 6.04 7.25
N LYS A 184 -4.90 6.52 7.97
CA LYS A 184 -5.05 7.25 9.24
C LYS A 184 -5.48 8.72 9.09
N ARG A 185 -5.45 9.29 7.87
CA ARG A 185 -5.74 10.71 7.66
C ARG A 185 -7.18 10.89 7.23
N ILE A 186 -7.92 11.70 7.98
CA ILE A 186 -9.30 12.09 7.67
C ILE A 186 -9.27 13.52 7.13
N HIS A 187 -9.67 13.69 5.88
CA HIS A 187 -9.84 15.01 5.26
C HIS A 187 -11.34 15.31 5.18
N VAL A 188 -11.81 16.26 5.99
CA VAL A 188 -13.18 16.76 5.91
C VAL A 188 -13.19 17.95 4.94
N GLN A 189 -14.01 17.87 3.90
CA GLN A 189 -14.04 18.88 2.85
C GLN A 189 -14.87 20.08 3.26
N GLU A 190 -16.11 19.83 3.67
CA GLU A 190 -17.07 20.88 3.99
C GLU A 190 -18.11 20.37 5.01
N HIS A 191 -18.56 21.28 5.87
CA HIS A 191 -19.70 21.10 6.76
C HIS A 191 -20.85 22.00 6.30
N LEU A 192 -21.99 21.39 6.05
CA LEU A 192 -23.20 22.04 5.57
C LEU A 192 -24.22 22.10 6.70
N VAL A 193 -24.70 23.31 7.01
CA VAL A 193 -25.77 23.51 7.99
C VAL A 193 -27.11 23.63 7.27
N SER A 194 -28.13 22.98 7.83
CA SER A 194 -29.51 23.12 7.40
C SER A 194 -30.16 24.31 8.11
N ASN A 195 -31.01 25.05 7.40
CA ASN A 195 -31.87 26.07 8.00
C ASN A 195 -33.30 25.53 8.19
N ILE A 196 -33.43 24.23 8.50
CA ILE A 196 -34.75 23.60 8.68
C ILE A 196 -35.33 24.07 10.01
N MET A 197 -36.59 24.49 9.98
CA MET A 197 -37.31 24.86 11.20
C MET A 197 -37.48 23.64 12.11
N GLY A 198 -37.11 23.79 13.38
CA GLY A 198 -37.32 22.76 14.39
C GLY A 198 -38.80 22.43 14.63
N LYS A 199 -39.04 21.45 15.51
CA LYS A 199 -40.40 21.02 15.87
C LYS A 199 -41.24 22.21 16.34
N HIS A 200 -42.38 22.41 15.71
CA HIS A 200 -43.33 23.46 16.08
C HIS A 200 -44.18 23.01 17.27
N ARG A 201 -44.45 23.92 18.21
CA ARG A 201 -45.35 23.67 19.35
C ARG A 201 -46.84 23.84 19.00
N GLN A 202 -47.16 24.36 17.81
CA GLN A 202 -48.54 24.68 17.43
C GLN A 202 -49.25 23.47 16.84
N GLY A 203 -50.20 22.91 17.58
CA GLY A 203 -51.16 21.94 17.08
C GLY A 203 -52.36 22.58 16.35
N GLY A 204 -53.12 21.80 15.60
CA GLY A 204 -54.35 22.22 14.92
C GLY A 204 -54.32 22.02 13.40
N GLN A 205 -55.23 22.69 12.68
CA GLN A 205 -55.40 22.57 11.21
C GLN A 205 -54.13 22.95 10.41
N SER A 206 -53.29 23.83 10.97
CA SER A 206 -52.05 24.27 10.33
C SER A 206 -50.88 23.31 10.54
N ALA A 207 -50.99 22.33 11.44
CA ALA A 207 -49.89 21.43 11.79
C ALA A 207 -49.40 20.64 10.56
N GLN A 208 -50.33 20.05 9.79
CA GLN A 208 -50.00 19.30 8.57
C GLN A 208 -49.31 20.16 7.51
N ARG A 209 -49.68 21.45 7.41
CA ARG A 209 -49.03 22.39 6.48
C ARG A 209 -47.58 22.63 6.88
N PHE A 210 -47.30 22.82 8.17
CA PHE A 210 -45.95 23.05 8.65
C PHE A 210 -45.08 21.79 8.56
N GLU A 211 -45.64 20.60 8.82
CA GLU A 211 -44.95 19.33 8.60
C GLU A 211 -44.53 19.18 7.13
N ARG A 212 -45.43 19.45 6.18
CA ARG A 212 -45.09 19.42 4.75
C ARG A 212 -43.97 20.41 4.38
N LEU A 213 -43.97 21.61 4.97
CA LEU A 213 -42.91 22.60 4.75
C LEU A 213 -41.57 22.13 5.33
N ILE A 214 -41.56 21.46 6.50
CA ILE A 214 -40.34 20.83 7.03
C ILE A 214 -39.84 19.77 6.05
N GLU A 215 -40.72 18.87 5.60
CA GLU A 215 -40.32 17.76 4.72
C GLU A 215 -39.77 18.26 3.39
N GLU A 216 -40.39 19.29 2.80
CA GLU A 216 -39.89 19.91 1.57
C GLU A 216 -38.52 20.58 1.79
N ALA A 217 -38.32 21.24 2.94
CA ALA A 217 -37.03 21.82 3.30
C ALA A 217 -35.96 20.74 3.54
N ALA A 218 -36.32 19.62 4.18
CA ALA A 218 -35.45 18.48 4.39
C ALA A 218 -35.04 17.82 3.07
N HIS A 219 -35.99 17.61 2.16
CA HIS A 219 -35.72 17.08 0.82
C HIS A 219 -34.73 17.95 0.05
N LYS A 220 -34.92 19.29 0.07
CA LYS A 220 -33.99 20.24 -0.56
C LYS A 220 -32.61 20.21 0.09
N PHE A 221 -32.55 20.08 1.41
CA PHE A 221 -31.29 19.97 2.13
C PHE A 221 -30.52 18.70 1.78
N PHE A 222 -31.19 17.54 1.78
CA PHE A 222 -30.58 16.26 1.41
C PHE A 222 -30.06 16.30 -0.02
N LYS A 223 -30.87 16.77 -0.97
CA LYS A 223 -30.43 16.92 -2.37
C LYS A 223 -29.18 17.79 -2.49
N ARG A 224 -29.16 18.96 -1.84
CA ARG A 224 -28.00 19.86 -1.85
C ARG A 224 -26.76 19.21 -1.23
N ALA A 225 -26.90 18.55 -0.07
CA ALA A 225 -25.79 17.90 0.60
C ALA A 225 -25.20 16.76 -0.24
N THR A 226 -26.06 15.96 -0.85
CA THR A 226 -25.64 14.86 -1.71
C THR A 226 -25.00 15.34 -3.00
N GLU A 227 -25.51 16.40 -3.64
CA GLU A 227 -24.90 17.00 -4.85
C GLU A 227 -23.49 17.52 -4.57
N HIS A 228 -23.29 18.24 -3.45
CA HIS A 228 -21.97 18.71 -3.04
C HIS A 228 -21.00 17.55 -2.80
N ALA A 229 -21.43 16.54 -2.04
CA ALA A 229 -20.61 15.36 -1.77
C ALA A 229 -20.27 14.59 -3.06
N CYS A 230 -21.23 14.43 -3.97
CA CYS A 230 -21.01 13.79 -5.26
C CYS A 230 -20.01 14.58 -6.12
N SER A 231 -20.14 15.90 -6.18
CA SER A 231 -19.21 16.75 -6.95
C SER A 231 -17.77 16.65 -6.47
N TYR A 232 -17.57 16.39 -5.17
CA TYR A 232 -16.27 16.22 -4.57
C TYR A 232 -15.65 14.84 -4.85
N TRP A 233 -16.45 13.78 -4.81
CA TRP A 233 -15.94 12.41 -5.04
C TRP A 233 -15.82 12.03 -6.51
N LEU A 234 -16.60 12.63 -7.42
CA LEU A 234 -16.59 12.29 -8.85
C LEU A 234 -15.18 12.34 -9.49
N PRO A 235 -14.34 13.35 -9.23
CA PRO A 235 -12.98 13.39 -9.75
C PRO A 235 -12.06 12.30 -9.16
N GLU A 236 -12.32 11.86 -7.94
CA GLU A 236 -11.46 10.93 -7.16
C GLU A 236 -12.05 9.51 -7.09
N LEU A 237 -13.08 9.22 -7.90
CA LEU A 237 -13.93 8.04 -7.76
C LEU A 237 -13.18 6.72 -8.05
N GLU A 238 -12.13 6.79 -8.87
CA GLU A 238 -11.23 5.66 -9.15
C GLU A 238 -10.40 5.27 -7.92
N HIS A 239 -10.02 6.24 -7.09
CA HIS A 239 -9.23 6.03 -5.87
C HIS A 239 -10.11 5.69 -4.65
N ILE A 240 -11.42 5.94 -4.74
CA ILE A 240 -12.38 5.61 -3.68
C ILE A 240 -12.87 4.17 -3.83
N GLN A 241 -12.59 3.35 -2.81
CA GLN A 241 -13.04 1.97 -2.78
C GLN A 241 -14.52 1.87 -2.46
N ALA A 242 -14.94 2.55 -1.39
CA ALA A 242 -16.32 2.57 -0.94
C ALA A 242 -16.68 3.90 -0.29
N ILE A 243 -17.97 4.20 -0.29
CA ILE A 243 -18.55 5.36 0.36
C ILE A 243 -19.37 4.87 1.54
N ILE A 244 -19.02 5.35 2.73
CA ILE A 244 -19.65 4.96 3.99
C ILE A 244 -20.57 6.08 4.43
N ILE A 245 -21.82 5.72 4.73
CA ILE A 245 -22.86 6.65 5.15
C ILE A 245 -23.13 6.47 6.64
N GLY A 246 -23.06 7.58 7.37
CA GLY A 246 -23.41 7.71 8.77
C GLY A 246 -24.53 8.71 8.98
N GLY A 247 -25.27 8.56 10.08
CA GLY A 247 -26.18 9.59 10.55
C GLY A 247 -26.95 9.12 11.78
N PRO A 248 -27.53 10.05 12.56
CA PRO A 248 -28.38 9.67 13.68
C PRO A 248 -29.73 9.13 13.19
N GLY A 249 -30.11 7.96 13.69
CA GLY A 249 -31.43 7.38 13.49
C GLY A 249 -31.74 7.03 12.03
N ALA A 250 -33.01 7.15 11.65
CA ALA A 250 -33.51 6.70 10.34
C ALA A 250 -33.23 7.69 9.18
N THR A 251 -32.60 8.84 9.44
CA THR A 251 -32.36 9.86 8.41
C THR A 251 -31.45 9.33 7.31
N LYS A 252 -30.40 8.59 7.68
CA LYS A 252 -29.47 7.96 6.72
C LYS A 252 -30.15 6.93 5.82
N ASP A 253 -31.03 6.11 6.36
CA ASP A 253 -31.76 5.08 5.61
C ASP A 253 -32.70 5.71 4.60
N PHE A 254 -33.31 6.84 4.98
CA PHE A 254 -34.16 7.61 4.09
C PHE A 254 -33.37 8.21 2.92
N VAL A 255 -32.16 8.71 3.16
CA VAL A 255 -31.30 9.26 2.10
C VAL A 255 -30.80 8.16 1.17
N TYR A 256 -30.46 7.00 1.72
CA TYR A 256 -30.02 5.84 0.94
C TYR A 256 -31.15 5.27 0.05
N LYS A 257 -32.38 5.15 0.57
CA LYS A 257 -33.52 4.56 -0.16
C LYS A 257 -34.13 5.44 -1.25
N ASN A 258 -33.97 6.76 -1.15
CA ASN A 258 -34.63 7.72 -2.06
C ASN A 258 -33.72 8.19 -3.21
N ASP A 259 -32.63 7.46 -3.51
CA ASP A 259 -31.77 7.67 -4.67
C ASP A 259 -31.31 9.14 -4.89
N TYR A 260 -30.91 9.83 -3.81
CA TYR A 260 -30.35 11.19 -3.93
C TYR A 260 -28.95 11.21 -4.56
N PHE A 261 -28.24 10.08 -4.51
CA PHE A 261 -26.87 9.96 -5.01
C PHE A 261 -26.81 9.78 -6.52
N HIS A 262 -25.72 10.25 -7.11
CA HIS A 262 -25.41 9.94 -8.51
C HIS A 262 -25.22 8.43 -8.69
N HIS A 263 -25.72 7.87 -9.80
CA HIS A 263 -25.75 6.43 -10.05
C HIS A 263 -24.39 5.72 -9.95
N GLU A 264 -23.29 6.40 -10.29
CA GLU A 264 -21.93 5.86 -10.15
C GLU A 264 -21.49 5.75 -8.69
N ILE A 265 -21.86 6.74 -7.89
CA ILE A 265 -21.60 6.76 -6.45
C ILE A 265 -22.44 5.70 -5.75
N THR A 266 -23.70 5.53 -6.13
CA THR A 266 -24.58 4.53 -5.55
C THR A 266 -24.02 3.11 -5.65
N LYS A 267 -23.30 2.78 -6.73
CA LYS A 267 -22.62 1.48 -6.89
C LYS A 267 -21.47 1.26 -5.91
N LYS A 268 -20.87 2.35 -5.42
CA LYS A 268 -19.72 2.35 -4.49
C LYS A 268 -20.14 2.54 -3.04
N ILE A 269 -21.42 2.77 -2.75
CA ILE A 269 -21.91 2.90 -1.37
C ILE A 269 -21.83 1.54 -0.67
N ALA A 270 -21.25 1.52 0.53
CA ALA A 270 -21.26 0.34 1.39
C ALA A 270 -22.69 -0.01 1.80
N LYS A 271 -23.03 -1.31 1.81
CA LYS A 271 -24.39 -1.80 2.13
C LYS A 271 -24.83 -1.45 3.56
N THR A 272 -23.88 -1.26 4.47
CA THR A 272 -24.14 -1.01 5.88
C THR A 272 -23.98 0.47 6.20
N THR A 273 -25.01 1.05 6.81
CA THR A 273 -24.98 2.43 7.34
C THR A 273 -24.70 2.42 8.83
N PHE A 274 -23.99 3.43 9.34
CA PHE A 274 -23.62 3.50 10.76
C PHE A 274 -24.41 4.57 11.50
N ASP A 275 -24.74 4.31 12.76
CA ASP A 275 -25.24 5.34 13.67
C ASP A 275 -24.07 6.13 14.24
N VAL A 276 -24.18 7.46 14.17
CA VAL A 276 -23.21 8.40 14.75
C VAL A 276 -23.96 9.48 15.52
N GLY A 277 -23.39 9.94 16.63
CA GLY A 277 -24.05 10.89 17.52
C GLY A 277 -24.12 12.32 16.97
N TYR A 278 -23.16 12.71 16.12
CA TYR A 278 -23.03 14.06 15.59
C TYR A 278 -22.92 14.05 14.06
N SER A 279 -23.28 15.16 13.40
CA SER A 279 -23.26 15.28 11.93
C SER A 279 -22.35 16.43 11.44
N ASN A 280 -21.34 16.73 12.24
CA ASN A 280 -20.27 17.68 11.98
C ASN A 280 -18.93 16.95 11.73
N GLU A 281 -17.82 17.68 11.68
CA GLU A 281 -16.48 17.11 11.49
C GLU A 281 -16.12 16.02 12.52
N SER A 282 -16.62 16.14 13.76
CA SER A 282 -16.40 15.13 14.80
C SER A 282 -17.20 13.85 14.51
N GLY A 283 -18.40 13.97 13.95
CA GLY A 283 -19.20 12.83 13.49
C GLY A 283 -18.51 12.03 12.37
N VAL A 284 -17.76 12.70 11.49
CA VAL A 284 -16.95 12.03 10.46
C VAL A 284 -15.84 11.18 11.09
N ARG A 285 -15.23 11.63 12.19
CA ARG A 285 -14.22 10.84 12.91
C ARG A 285 -14.84 9.62 13.61
N GLU A 286 -15.97 9.82 14.28
CA GLU A 286 -16.74 8.74 14.91
C GLU A 286 -17.19 7.69 13.88
N LEU A 287 -17.57 8.12 12.67
CA LEU A 287 -17.94 7.22 11.58
C LEU A 287 -16.78 6.29 11.19
N VAL A 288 -15.54 6.80 11.14
CA VAL A 288 -14.35 6.00 10.81
C VAL A 288 -14.08 4.95 11.88
N ASP A 289 -14.18 5.34 13.16
CA ASP A 289 -13.96 4.42 14.28
C ASP A 289 -15.01 3.29 14.28
N ASN A 290 -16.28 3.61 14.01
CA ASN A 290 -17.36 2.63 13.93
C ASN A 290 -17.27 1.75 12.67
N ALA A 291 -16.81 2.31 11.55
CA ALA A 291 -16.73 1.62 10.27
C ALA A 291 -15.42 0.85 10.03
N GLY A 292 -14.44 0.93 10.94
CA GLY A 292 -13.13 0.29 10.77
C GLY A 292 -13.20 -1.22 10.48
N GLY A 293 -14.14 -1.94 11.09
CA GLY A 293 -14.37 -3.36 10.79
C GLY A 293 -14.82 -3.62 9.35
N LEU A 294 -15.78 -2.80 8.86
CA LEU A 294 -16.31 -2.91 7.50
C LEU A 294 -15.30 -2.49 6.43
N MET A 295 -14.43 -1.52 6.73
CA MET A 295 -13.31 -1.18 5.83
C MET A 295 -12.39 -2.39 5.60
N GLY A 296 -12.07 -3.16 6.65
CA GLY A 296 -11.31 -4.40 6.53
C GLY A 296 -12.06 -5.48 5.73
N GLU A 297 -13.36 -5.64 5.94
CA GLU A 297 -14.18 -6.60 5.18
C GLU A 297 -14.22 -6.28 3.68
N ILE A 298 -14.35 -5.00 3.31
CA ILE A 298 -14.37 -4.58 1.89
C ILE A 298 -13.06 -4.92 1.18
N GLU A 299 -11.94 -4.75 1.87
CA GLU A 299 -10.62 -5.10 1.34
C GLU A 299 -10.51 -6.61 1.08
N LEU A 300 -10.91 -7.43 2.06
CA LEU A 300 -10.91 -8.89 1.93
C LEU A 300 -11.89 -9.35 0.84
N ASP A 301 -13.07 -8.75 0.73
CA ASP A 301 -14.05 -9.09 -0.29
C ASP A 301 -13.57 -8.75 -1.71
N ALA A 302 -12.82 -7.67 -1.88
CA ALA A 302 -12.21 -7.33 -3.17
C ALA A 302 -11.18 -8.40 -3.59
N GLU A 303 -10.36 -8.90 -2.66
CA GLU A 303 -9.43 -10.01 -2.92
C GLU A 303 -10.18 -11.30 -3.28
N ARG A 304 -11.23 -11.64 -2.52
CA ARG A 304 -12.07 -12.82 -2.78
C ARG A 304 -12.69 -12.81 -4.17
N GLN A 305 -13.22 -11.66 -4.61
CA GLN A 305 -13.84 -11.54 -5.93
C GLN A 305 -12.85 -11.85 -7.05
N VAL A 306 -11.60 -11.42 -6.92
CA VAL A 306 -10.54 -11.69 -7.92
C VAL A 306 -10.20 -13.18 -7.99
N VAL A 307 -10.10 -13.86 -6.85
CA VAL A 307 -9.87 -15.31 -6.82
C VAL A 307 -11.07 -16.08 -7.36
N THR A 308 -12.29 -15.63 -7.02
CA THR A 308 -13.52 -16.24 -7.52
C THR A 308 -13.62 -16.12 -9.04
N GLU A 309 -13.30 -14.96 -9.61
CA GLU A 309 -13.23 -14.74 -11.07
C GLU A 309 -12.25 -15.73 -11.73
N PHE A 310 -11.09 -15.96 -11.12
CA PHE A 310 -10.12 -16.95 -11.59
C PHE A 310 -10.67 -18.38 -11.55
N LEU A 311 -11.30 -18.79 -10.44
CA LEU A 311 -11.89 -20.13 -10.29
C LEU A 311 -13.04 -20.35 -11.28
N GLU A 312 -13.88 -19.35 -11.53
CA GLU A 312 -14.94 -19.42 -12.53
C GLU A 312 -14.39 -19.59 -13.96
N GLU A 313 -13.30 -18.90 -14.30
CA GLU A 313 -12.66 -19.03 -15.62
C GLU A 313 -11.99 -20.40 -15.83
N LEU A 314 -11.55 -21.08 -14.76
CA LEU A 314 -11.00 -22.44 -14.85
C LEU A 314 -12.06 -23.49 -15.20
N VAL A 315 -13.31 -23.30 -14.78
CA VAL A 315 -14.41 -24.27 -15.00
C VAL A 315 -14.99 -24.16 -16.42
N LYS A 316 -14.74 -23.06 -17.14
CA LYS A 316 -15.27 -22.84 -18.48
C LYS A 316 -14.61 -23.76 -19.51
N THR A 317 -15.35 -24.07 -20.58
CA THR A 317 -14.91 -24.96 -21.66
C THR A 317 -13.69 -24.44 -22.44
N SER A 318 -13.49 -23.12 -22.49
CA SER A 318 -12.26 -22.48 -22.98
C SER A 318 -11.60 -21.76 -21.80
N PRO A 319 -10.64 -22.39 -21.10
CA PRO A 319 -10.08 -21.80 -19.89
C PRO A 319 -9.29 -20.55 -20.25
N LYS A 320 -9.72 -19.41 -19.71
CA LYS A 320 -8.96 -18.15 -19.74
C LYS A 320 -8.18 -17.97 -18.44
N ALA A 321 -7.78 -19.06 -17.82
CA ALA A 321 -7.05 -19.08 -16.58
C ALA A 321 -5.90 -20.08 -16.70
N THR A 322 -4.75 -19.71 -16.18
CA THR A 322 -3.56 -20.56 -16.13
C THR A 322 -2.98 -20.53 -14.72
N TYR A 323 -2.34 -21.63 -14.34
CA TYR A 323 -1.69 -21.79 -13.05
C TYR A 323 -0.36 -22.51 -13.24
N GLY A 324 0.55 -22.36 -12.27
CA GLY A 324 1.88 -22.93 -12.31
C GLY A 324 2.90 -22.05 -13.04
N GLU A 325 4.12 -22.06 -12.53
CA GLU A 325 5.20 -21.13 -12.93
C GLU A 325 5.52 -21.20 -14.43
N ALA A 326 5.70 -22.41 -14.98
CA ALA A 326 6.10 -22.58 -16.37
C ALA A 326 5.04 -22.06 -17.35
N MET A 327 3.75 -22.37 -17.10
CA MET A 327 2.66 -21.90 -17.96
C MET A 327 2.45 -20.40 -17.84
N ILE A 328 2.59 -19.85 -16.63
CA ILE A 328 2.48 -18.40 -16.40
C ILE A 328 3.63 -17.66 -17.08
N ARG A 329 4.88 -18.15 -17.01
CA ARG A 329 6.02 -17.55 -17.71
C ARG A 329 5.77 -17.51 -19.22
N GLN A 330 5.33 -18.62 -19.81
CA GLN A 330 4.97 -18.67 -21.23
C GLN A 330 3.82 -17.70 -21.58
N ALA A 331 2.79 -17.62 -20.75
CA ALA A 331 1.66 -16.72 -20.96
C ALA A 331 2.06 -15.24 -20.85
N LEU A 332 2.98 -14.91 -19.94
CA LEU A 332 3.53 -13.56 -19.77
C LEU A 332 4.41 -13.17 -20.96
N GLU A 333 5.25 -14.08 -21.46
CA GLU A 333 6.07 -13.86 -22.66
C GLU A 333 5.22 -13.59 -23.91
N GLN A 334 4.08 -14.27 -24.02
CA GLN A 334 3.11 -14.04 -25.10
C GLN A 334 2.25 -12.77 -24.90
N GLY A 335 2.34 -12.10 -23.74
CA GLY A 335 1.50 -10.95 -23.40
C GLY A 335 0.00 -11.29 -23.28
N ALA A 336 -0.31 -12.55 -23.00
CA ALA A 336 -1.67 -13.08 -22.92
C ALA A 336 -2.33 -12.79 -21.57
N VAL A 337 -1.55 -12.53 -20.52
CA VAL A 337 -2.04 -12.34 -19.16
C VAL A 337 -2.75 -10.99 -19.01
N ALA A 338 -3.99 -11.02 -18.53
CA ALA A 338 -4.74 -9.84 -18.11
C ALA A 338 -4.39 -9.47 -16.67
N LYS A 339 -4.62 -10.40 -15.73
CA LYS A 339 -4.38 -10.23 -14.29
C LYS A 339 -3.47 -11.35 -13.79
N LEU A 340 -2.35 -11.00 -13.20
CA LEU A 340 -1.44 -11.93 -12.53
C LEU A 340 -1.75 -11.91 -11.03
N LEU A 341 -2.02 -13.09 -10.48
CA LEU A 341 -2.36 -13.31 -9.08
C LEU A 341 -1.19 -13.98 -8.38
N ILE A 342 -0.63 -13.31 -7.38
CA ILE A 342 0.54 -13.80 -6.61
C ILE A 342 0.14 -13.87 -5.14
N SER A 343 0.28 -15.05 -4.54
CA SER A 343 0.12 -15.22 -3.09
C SER A 343 1.23 -14.49 -2.36
N GLU A 344 0.88 -13.76 -1.31
CA GLU A 344 1.85 -13.09 -0.43
C GLU A 344 2.78 -14.08 0.30
N GLY A 345 2.36 -15.34 0.47
CA GLY A 345 3.16 -16.40 1.12
C GLY A 345 4.32 -16.91 0.27
N MET A 346 4.43 -16.49 -0.99
CA MET A 346 5.45 -16.98 -1.91
C MET A 346 6.86 -16.55 -1.49
N ARG A 347 7.73 -17.54 -1.25
CA ARG A 347 9.15 -17.34 -0.86
C ARG A 347 10.11 -18.13 -1.77
N LYS A 348 9.87 -18.08 -3.09
CA LYS A 348 10.71 -18.75 -4.09
C LYS A 348 11.66 -17.76 -4.75
N ASN A 349 12.91 -18.18 -4.92
CA ASN A 349 13.92 -17.45 -5.69
C ASN A 349 14.18 -18.19 -6.98
N VAL A 350 14.39 -17.43 -8.05
CA VAL A 350 14.83 -17.93 -9.34
C VAL A 350 16.33 -17.74 -9.40
N VAL A 351 17.04 -18.86 -9.58
CA VAL A 351 18.49 -18.91 -9.57
C VAL A 351 18.97 -19.38 -10.93
N ASP A 352 19.83 -18.58 -11.55
CA ASP A 352 20.53 -18.95 -12.78
C ASP A 352 21.81 -19.69 -12.41
N LEU A 353 21.86 -20.97 -12.77
CA LEU A 353 22.96 -21.85 -12.47
C LEU A 353 23.75 -22.12 -13.75
N LYS A 354 25.07 -22.03 -13.64
CA LYS A 354 26.00 -22.46 -14.68
C LYS A 354 26.85 -23.60 -14.15
N CYS A 355 26.83 -24.73 -14.84
CA CYS A 355 27.73 -25.84 -14.52
C CYS A 355 29.12 -25.57 -15.10
N ASN A 356 30.16 -25.58 -14.26
CA ASN A 356 31.57 -25.48 -14.69
C ASN A 356 32.01 -26.68 -15.54
N SER A 357 31.45 -27.86 -15.27
CA SER A 357 31.89 -29.12 -15.90
C SER A 357 31.34 -29.32 -17.32
N CYS A 358 30.21 -28.70 -17.67
CA CYS A 358 29.61 -28.81 -19.01
C CYS A 358 29.26 -27.47 -19.67
N GLY A 359 29.38 -26.35 -18.95
CA GLY A 359 29.03 -25.02 -19.45
C GLY A 359 27.52 -24.79 -19.67
N HIS A 360 26.65 -25.74 -19.30
CA HIS A 360 25.20 -25.62 -19.44
C HIS A 360 24.65 -24.62 -18.44
N GLU A 361 23.81 -23.71 -18.92
CA GLU A 361 23.10 -22.70 -18.14
C GLU A 361 21.63 -23.09 -18.06
N TRP A 362 21.08 -23.14 -16.85
CA TRP A 362 19.65 -23.37 -16.65
C TRP A 362 19.14 -22.58 -15.45
N THR A 363 17.85 -22.27 -15.51
CA THR A 363 17.14 -21.47 -14.52
C THR A 363 16.26 -22.39 -13.69
N VAL A 364 16.36 -22.33 -12.36
CA VAL A 364 15.48 -23.09 -11.45
C VAL A 364 14.89 -22.18 -10.40
N SER A 365 13.62 -22.41 -10.09
CA SER A 365 12.97 -21.85 -8.91
C SER A 365 13.20 -22.75 -7.69
N ILE A 366 13.84 -22.19 -6.67
CA ILE A 366 14.27 -22.91 -5.47
C ILE A 366 13.71 -22.16 -4.25
N GLY A 367 13.15 -22.88 -3.27
CA GLY A 367 12.80 -22.30 -1.97
C GLY A 367 14.07 -21.99 -1.16
N ARG A 368 13.97 -21.11 -0.14
CA ARG A 368 15.12 -20.75 0.74
C ARG A 368 15.87 -21.96 1.35
N THR A 369 15.21 -23.10 1.47
CA THR A 369 15.71 -24.29 2.18
C THR A 369 16.00 -25.47 1.25
N ASP A 370 15.67 -25.36 -0.04
CA ASP A 370 15.83 -26.46 -0.98
C ASP A 370 17.28 -26.56 -1.46
N ALA A 371 17.77 -27.79 -1.60
CA ALA A 371 19.11 -28.04 -2.10
C ALA A 371 19.19 -27.67 -3.60
N LEU A 372 20.35 -27.12 -4.01
CA LEU A 372 20.61 -26.83 -5.42
C LEU A 372 20.45 -28.13 -6.23
N PRO A 373 19.61 -28.13 -7.27
CA PRO A 373 19.38 -29.32 -8.07
C PRO A 373 20.63 -29.68 -8.88
N ALA A 374 20.85 -30.98 -9.04
CA ALA A 374 21.90 -31.54 -9.89
C ALA A 374 21.77 -31.02 -11.32
N CYS A 375 22.90 -30.90 -12.03
CA CYS A 375 22.87 -30.53 -13.44
C CYS A 375 22.05 -31.56 -14.27
N PRO A 376 21.06 -31.13 -15.06
CA PRO A 376 20.23 -32.05 -15.87
C PRO A 376 21.06 -32.82 -16.91
N THR A 377 22.21 -32.28 -17.32
CA THR A 377 23.04 -32.85 -18.38
C THR A 377 24.16 -33.75 -17.85
N CYS A 378 24.83 -33.38 -16.76
CA CYS A 378 26.00 -34.09 -16.25
C CYS A 378 25.82 -34.76 -14.87
N LYS A 379 24.68 -34.54 -14.19
CA LYS A 379 24.41 -35.05 -12.83
C LYS A 379 25.54 -34.77 -11.82
N ALA A 380 26.34 -33.75 -12.05
CA ALA A 380 27.33 -33.29 -11.08
C ALA A 380 26.61 -32.53 -9.96
N ASP A 381 26.93 -32.88 -8.72
CA ASP A 381 26.37 -32.30 -7.50
C ASP A 381 27.43 -31.42 -6.81
N GLY A 382 27.00 -30.29 -6.23
CA GLY A 382 27.84 -29.45 -5.37
C GLY A 382 28.73 -28.43 -6.10
N ASP A 383 30.01 -28.34 -5.69
CA ASP A 383 30.97 -27.25 -5.91
C ASP A 383 31.26 -26.85 -7.38
N ASP A 384 30.75 -27.57 -8.36
CA ASP A 384 30.87 -27.26 -9.79
C ASP A 384 29.73 -26.36 -10.33
N LEU A 385 28.78 -25.97 -9.48
CA LEU A 385 27.67 -25.07 -9.82
C LEU A 385 28.03 -23.63 -9.44
N ARG A 386 28.11 -22.76 -10.44
CA ARG A 386 28.26 -21.32 -10.22
C ARG A 386 26.91 -20.63 -10.33
N GLU A 387 26.48 -20.01 -9.23
CA GLU A 387 25.36 -19.07 -9.22
C GLU A 387 25.77 -17.79 -9.97
N LEU A 388 25.02 -17.44 -11.01
CA LEU A 388 25.21 -16.21 -11.78
C LEU A 388 24.35 -15.08 -11.21
N SER A 389 23.08 -15.39 -10.94
CA SER A 389 22.09 -14.45 -10.42
C SER A 389 21.07 -15.19 -9.57
N SER A 390 20.69 -14.60 -8.45
CA SER A 390 19.47 -14.92 -7.71
C SER A 390 18.54 -13.72 -7.72
N VAL A 391 17.34 -13.92 -8.25
CA VAL A 391 16.28 -12.91 -8.30
C VAL A 391 15.04 -13.51 -7.64
N SER A 392 14.26 -12.71 -6.91
CA SER A 392 12.99 -13.18 -6.37
C SER A 392 12.04 -13.54 -7.52
N LEU A 393 11.32 -14.66 -7.43
CA LEU A 393 10.34 -15.06 -8.45
C LEU A 393 9.28 -13.96 -8.67
N ILE A 394 8.93 -13.26 -7.60
CA ILE A 394 7.97 -12.16 -7.63
C ILE A 394 8.51 -11.01 -8.48
N ASP A 395 9.81 -10.70 -8.38
CA ASP A 395 10.43 -9.61 -9.13
C ASP A 395 10.54 -9.94 -10.62
N GLU A 396 10.91 -11.18 -10.95
CA GLU A 396 10.93 -11.65 -12.33
C GLU A 396 9.54 -11.54 -12.95
N LEU A 397 8.53 -12.12 -12.29
CA LEU A 397 7.16 -12.14 -12.79
C LEU A 397 6.54 -10.74 -12.86
N SER A 398 6.77 -9.87 -11.88
CA SER A 398 6.33 -8.47 -11.93
C SER A 398 7.00 -7.70 -13.08
N THR A 399 8.27 -7.96 -13.36
CA THR A 399 8.99 -7.33 -14.49
C THR A 399 8.43 -7.81 -15.83
N LEU A 400 8.12 -9.11 -15.96
CA LEU A 400 7.49 -9.68 -17.14
C LEU A 400 6.04 -9.17 -17.31
N ALA A 401 5.28 -9.07 -16.22
CA ALA A 401 3.94 -8.50 -16.22
C ALA A 401 3.93 -7.03 -16.63
N ALA A 402 4.90 -6.24 -16.18
CA ALA A 402 5.07 -4.85 -16.60
C ALA A 402 5.33 -4.74 -18.11
N LYS A 403 6.16 -5.63 -18.67
CA LYS A 403 6.37 -5.71 -20.13
C LYS A 403 5.08 -6.08 -20.88
N GLY A 404 4.29 -7.00 -20.32
CA GLY A 404 3.00 -7.45 -20.89
C GLY A 404 1.81 -6.50 -20.64
N ARG A 405 2.01 -5.40 -19.89
CA ARG A 405 0.94 -4.53 -19.37
C ARG A 405 -0.16 -5.33 -18.66
N SER A 406 0.26 -6.31 -17.87
CA SER A 406 -0.64 -7.14 -17.06
C SER A 406 -0.82 -6.48 -15.69
N GLU A 407 -2.03 -6.56 -15.15
CA GLU A 407 -2.32 -6.07 -13.80
C GLU A 407 -1.81 -7.10 -12.78
N VAL A 408 -0.96 -6.69 -11.83
CA VAL A 408 -0.47 -7.58 -10.77
C VAL A 408 -1.30 -7.36 -9.52
N LYS A 409 -1.89 -8.42 -8.98
CA LYS A 409 -2.61 -8.42 -7.70
C LYS A 409 -1.95 -9.39 -6.74
N PHE A 410 -1.69 -8.89 -5.54
CA PHE A 410 -1.24 -9.71 -4.42
C PHE A 410 -2.45 -10.14 -3.60
N ILE A 411 -2.47 -11.39 -3.16
CA ILE A 411 -3.58 -11.99 -2.42
C ILE A 411 -3.06 -12.46 -1.07
N SER A 412 -3.72 -12.00 0.01
CA SER A 412 -3.38 -12.42 1.37
C SER A 412 -3.80 -13.87 1.61
N THR A 413 -3.03 -14.58 2.43
CA THR A 413 -3.36 -15.92 2.93
C THR A 413 -4.42 -15.92 4.03
N ASP A 414 -4.88 -14.74 4.48
CA ASP A 414 -5.87 -14.61 5.55
C ASP A 414 -7.29 -15.02 5.11
N THR A 415 -7.54 -15.05 3.80
CA THR A 415 -8.82 -15.49 3.22
C THR A 415 -8.80 -17.00 2.93
N GLU A 416 -9.96 -17.67 3.00
CA GLU A 416 -10.06 -19.09 2.64
C GLU A 416 -9.66 -19.31 1.17
N GLU A 417 -10.06 -18.39 0.30
CA GLU A 417 -9.75 -18.38 -1.12
C GLU A 417 -8.25 -18.14 -1.38
N GLY A 418 -7.61 -17.25 -0.61
CA GLY A 418 -6.17 -17.03 -0.67
C GLY A 418 -5.36 -18.23 -0.18
N ALA A 419 -5.81 -18.88 0.89
CA ALA A 419 -5.22 -20.14 1.37
C ALA A 419 -5.37 -21.27 0.33
N GLN A 420 -6.49 -21.32 -0.38
CA GLN A 420 -6.71 -22.25 -1.49
C GLN A 420 -5.78 -21.95 -2.67
N LEU A 421 -5.52 -20.67 -2.97
CA LEU A 421 -4.56 -20.28 -4.00
C LEU A 421 -3.14 -20.75 -3.67
N ASP A 422 -2.72 -20.54 -2.42
CA ASP A 422 -1.38 -20.89 -1.95
C ASP A 422 -1.16 -22.40 -1.93
N SER A 423 -2.06 -23.14 -1.28
CA SER A 423 -1.96 -24.59 -1.11
C SER A 423 -2.33 -25.39 -2.36
N GLY A 424 -3.35 -24.96 -3.10
CA GLY A 424 -3.89 -25.69 -4.25
C GLY A 424 -3.16 -25.44 -5.56
N PHE A 425 -2.72 -24.19 -5.79
CA PHE A 425 -2.10 -23.78 -7.06
C PHE A 425 -0.63 -23.38 -6.93
N GLY A 426 -0.04 -23.59 -5.74
CA GLY A 426 1.37 -23.25 -5.48
C GLY A 426 1.62 -21.74 -5.48
N GLY A 427 0.59 -20.95 -5.12
CA GLY A 427 0.66 -19.50 -4.91
C GLY A 427 0.75 -18.64 -6.18
N LEU A 428 0.58 -19.21 -7.37
CA LEU A 428 0.63 -18.50 -8.65
C LEU A 428 -0.55 -18.85 -9.54
N ALA A 429 -1.30 -17.82 -9.94
CA ALA A 429 -2.37 -17.93 -10.91
C ALA A 429 -2.37 -16.72 -11.85
N ALA A 430 -2.98 -16.87 -13.01
CA ALA A 430 -3.19 -15.77 -13.94
C ALA A 430 -4.52 -15.92 -14.67
N VAL A 431 -5.22 -14.80 -14.83
CA VAL A 431 -6.36 -14.65 -15.72
C VAL A 431 -5.84 -14.11 -17.06
N LEU A 432 -6.19 -14.78 -18.15
CA LEU A 432 -5.76 -14.51 -19.50
C LEU A 432 -6.79 -13.67 -20.26
N ARG A 433 -6.33 -12.83 -21.18
CA ARG A 433 -7.18 -12.06 -22.11
C ARG A 433 -7.84 -12.98 -23.14
N TYR A 434 -7.08 -13.98 -23.59
CA TYR A 434 -7.49 -14.99 -24.56
C TYR A 434 -6.96 -16.37 -24.11
N PRO A 435 -7.67 -17.46 -24.43
CA PRO A 435 -7.22 -18.80 -24.10
C PRO A 435 -5.93 -19.13 -24.85
N ILE A 436 -4.96 -19.71 -24.16
CA ILE A 436 -3.74 -20.26 -24.75
C ILE A 436 -3.98 -21.76 -24.91
N MET A 437 -3.77 -22.27 -26.13
CA MET A 437 -3.90 -23.70 -26.47
C MET A 437 -2.57 -24.42 -26.31
#